data_AF-A0A6B3IKU3-F1
#
_entry.id   AF-A0A6B3IKU3-F1
#
_cell.length_a   1.000
_cell.length_b   1.000
_cell.length_c   1.000
_cell.angle_alpha   90.00
_cell.angle_beta   90.00
_cell.angle_gamma   90.00
#
_symmetry.space_group_name_H-M   'P 1'
#
loop_
_entity.id
_entity.type
_entity.pdbx_description
1 polymer ?
#
loop_
_entity_poly.entity_id
_entity_poly.type
_entity_poly.pdbx_seq_one_letter_code
_entity_poly.pdbx_strand_id
1 'polypeptide(L)'
;LTLVATAVGLLGAVVAATLFGDATLLLGDVANWLGGRSGQFVTYVLDTRVPRVAAALLAGAALAVAGAVVQAVSRNPLAEPGILGVVSGAGVGAVTVLTVVPLASF
;
A
#
# COMPACT_ATOMS: atom_id res chain seq x y z
N LEU A 1 -1.40 -24.49 7.52
CA LEU A 1 0.05 -24.24 7.27
C LEU A 1 0.26 -23.10 6.27
N THR A 2 -0.36 -23.13 5.09
CA THR A 2 -0.27 -22.06 4.08
C THR A 2 -0.75 -20.68 4.55
N LEU A 3 -1.87 -20.61 5.28
CA LEU A 3 -2.36 -19.34 5.87
C LEU A 3 -1.39 -18.75 6.90
N VAL A 4 -0.78 -19.61 7.72
CA VAL A 4 0.21 -19.17 8.71
C VAL A 4 1.47 -18.68 8.00
N ALA A 5 1.95 -19.42 6.99
CA ALA A 5 3.12 -19.02 6.22
C ALA A 5 2.93 -17.68 5.49
N THR A 6 1.76 -17.46 4.89
CA THR A 6 1.42 -16.19 4.21
C THR A 6 1.26 -15.04 5.20
N ALA A 7 0.63 -15.27 6.36
CA ALA A 7 0.52 -14.25 7.41
C ALA A 7 1.90 -13.84 7.96
N VAL A 8 2.78 -14.82 8.22
CA VAL A 8 4.17 -14.58 8.64
C VAL A 8 4.94 -13.84 7.56
N GLY A 9 4.80 -14.24 6.30
CA GLY A 9 5.42 -13.55 5.16
C GLY A 9 4.93 -12.10 5.03
N LEU A 10 3.64 -11.85 5.21
CA LEU A 10 3.06 -10.51 5.19
C LEU A 10 3.62 -9.65 6.32
N LEU A 11 3.66 -10.17 7.55
CA LEU A 11 4.25 -9.48 8.69
C LEU A 11 5.74 -9.16 8.45
N GLY A 12 6.50 -10.13 7.93
CA GLY A 12 7.90 -9.92 7.55
C GLY A 12 8.07 -8.84 6.49
N ALA A 13 7.19 -8.81 5.49
CA ALA A 13 7.19 -7.78 4.45
C ALA A 13 6.86 -6.38 4.99
N VAL A 14 5.92 -6.27 5.94
CA VAL A 14 5.59 -4.99 6.60
C VAL A 14 6.79 -4.47 7.40
N VAL A 15 7.41 -5.34 8.19
CA VAL A 15 8.61 -5.00 8.96
C VAL A 15 9.75 -4.62 8.01
N ALA A 16 10.00 -5.39 6.96
CA ALA A 16 11.01 -5.05 5.97
C ALA A 16 10.72 -3.68 5.31
N ALA A 17 9.47 -3.42 4.91
CA ALA A 17 9.09 -2.19 4.23
C ALA A 17 9.22 -0.93 5.12
N THR A 18 9.10 -1.05 6.44
CA THR A 18 9.34 0.07 7.35
C THR A 18 10.84 0.31 7.61
N LEU A 19 11.65 -0.76 7.63
CA LEU A 19 13.08 -0.68 7.96
C LEU A 19 13.97 -0.34 6.74
N PHE A 20 13.67 -0.90 5.57
CA PHE A 20 14.48 -0.72 4.37
C PHE A 20 14.05 0.49 3.54
N GLY A 21 15.02 1.18 2.95
CA GLY A 21 14.84 2.34 2.09
C GLY A 21 16.12 3.15 2.00
N ASP A 22 16.01 4.43 1.63
CA ASP A 22 17.15 5.36 1.48
C ASP A 22 18.00 5.48 2.77
N ALA A 23 17.33 5.42 3.91
CA ALA A 23 17.94 5.17 5.22
C ALA A 23 17.48 3.80 5.75
N THR A 24 18.44 2.96 6.17
CA THR A 24 18.16 1.71 6.89
C THR A 24 17.93 2.01 8.36
N LEU A 25 16.75 1.68 8.86
CA LEU A 25 16.37 1.87 10.27
C LEU A 25 16.44 0.55 11.02
N LEU A 26 16.64 0.61 12.33
CA LEU A 26 16.55 -0.55 13.21
C LEU A 26 15.17 -0.62 13.87
N LEU A 27 14.82 -1.80 14.38
CA LEU A 27 13.56 -1.98 15.15
C LEU A 27 13.47 -1.00 16.34
N GLY A 28 14.61 -0.68 16.95
CA GLY A 28 14.69 0.29 18.05
C GLY A 28 14.26 1.70 17.62
N ASP A 29 14.55 2.10 16.38
CA ASP A 29 14.17 3.42 15.85
C ASP A 29 12.66 3.55 15.71
N VAL A 30 11.99 2.47 15.25
CA VAL A 30 10.53 2.41 15.16
C VAL A 30 9.90 2.48 16.55
N ALA A 31 10.44 1.76 17.53
CA ALA A 31 9.96 1.82 18.91
C ALA A 31 10.18 3.20 19.57
N ASN A 32 11.29 3.85 19.26
CA ASN A 32 11.58 5.21 19.72
C ASN A 32 10.64 6.23 19.07
N TRP A 33 10.33 6.07 17.78
CA TRP A 33 9.37 6.91 17.06
C TRP A 33 7.95 6.78 17.62
N LEU A 34 7.47 5.55 17.84
CA LEU A 34 6.17 5.32 18.50
C LEU A 34 6.11 5.93 19.91
N GLY A 35 7.24 5.99 20.61
CA GLY A 35 7.36 6.61 21.93
C GLY A 35 7.64 8.12 21.92
N GLY A 36 7.72 8.77 20.76
CA GLY A 36 8.04 10.21 20.65
C GLY A 36 9.47 10.58 21.08
N ARG A 37 10.40 9.62 21.09
CA ARG A 37 11.79 9.75 21.55
C ARG A 37 12.80 9.71 20.40
N SER A 38 12.34 9.60 19.16
CA SER A 38 13.20 9.55 17.98
C SER A 38 13.80 10.90 17.63
N GLY A 39 14.98 10.89 17.01
CA GLY A 39 15.54 12.11 16.40
C GLY A 39 14.69 12.63 15.24
N GLN A 40 14.86 13.91 14.89
CA GLN A 40 14.09 14.57 13.81
C GLN A 40 14.20 13.82 12.47
N PHE A 41 15.39 13.31 12.14
CA PHE A 41 15.61 12.54 10.91
C PHE A 41 14.77 11.26 10.84
N VAL A 42 14.84 10.42 11.89
CA VAL A 42 14.08 9.16 11.99
C VAL A 42 12.58 9.43 11.93
N THR A 43 12.13 10.48 12.62
CA THR A 43 10.72 10.88 12.66
C THR A 43 10.21 11.25 11.26
N TYR A 44 10.92 12.13 10.55
CA TYR A 44 10.55 12.52 9.18
C TYR A 44 10.48 11.33 8.22
N VAL A 45 11.44 10.41 8.31
CA VAL A 45 11.48 9.20 7.50
C VAL A 45 10.28 8.30 7.78
N LEU A 46 9.98 8.02 9.05
CA LEU A 46 8.88 7.13 9.44
C LEU A 46 7.50 7.76 9.18
N ASP A 47 7.34 9.07 9.37
CA ASP A 47 6.10 9.81 9.07
C ASP A 47 5.74 9.75 7.59
N THR A 48 6.72 9.61 6.69
CA THR A 48 6.47 9.44 5.25
C THR A 48 6.33 7.95 4.87
N ARG A 49 7.11 7.05 5.48
CA ARG A 49 7.12 5.62 5.13
C ARG A 49 5.92 4.86 5.65
N VAL A 50 5.56 5.04 6.92
CA VAL A 50 4.45 4.31 7.56
C VAL A 50 3.12 4.48 6.79
N PRO A 51 2.68 5.70 6.41
CA PRO A 51 1.45 5.84 5.63
C PRO A 51 1.55 5.18 4.25
N ARG A 52 2.72 5.17 3.62
CA ARG A 52 2.93 4.48 2.33
C ARG A 52 2.82 2.96 2.47
N VAL A 53 3.40 2.37 3.51
CA VAL A 53 3.28 0.93 3.81
C VAL A 53 1.82 0.57 4.11
N ALA A 54 1.13 1.40 4.89
CA ALA A 54 -0.29 1.22 5.17
C ALA A 54 -1.14 1.27 3.90
N ALA A 55 -0.91 2.26 3.02
CA ALA A 55 -1.60 2.36 1.73
C ALA A 55 -1.36 1.13 0.85
N ALA A 56 -0.12 0.62 0.79
CA ALA A 56 0.20 -0.59 0.03
C ALA A 56 -0.54 -1.83 0.56
N LEU A 57 -0.62 -2.00 1.89
CA LEU A 57 -1.37 -3.09 2.52
C LEU A 57 -2.85 -3.02 2.20
N LEU A 58 -3.45 -1.84 2.36
CA LEU A 58 -4.88 -1.63 2.10
C LEU A 58 -5.21 -1.83 0.62
N ALA A 59 -4.39 -1.29 -0.28
CA ALA A 59 -4.56 -1.48 -1.72
C ALA A 59 -4.44 -2.96 -2.11
N GLY A 60 -3.42 -3.67 -1.60
CA GLY A 60 -3.25 -5.10 -1.84
C GLY A 60 -4.43 -5.94 -1.33
N ALA A 61 -4.93 -5.63 -0.13
CA ALA A 61 -6.11 -6.31 0.43
C ALA A 61 -7.37 -6.04 -0.41
N ALA A 62 -7.59 -4.78 -0.81
CA ALA A 62 -8.71 -4.41 -1.67
C ALA A 62 -8.66 -5.11 -3.03
N LEU A 63 -7.48 -5.20 -3.65
CA LEU A 63 -7.27 -5.92 -4.91
C LEU A 63 -7.51 -7.43 -4.76
N ALA A 64 -7.04 -8.04 -3.67
CA ALA A 64 -7.26 -9.46 -3.40
C ALA A 64 -8.75 -9.78 -3.25
N VAL A 65 -9.50 -8.95 -2.50
CA VAL A 65 -10.95 -9.09 -2.35
C VAL A 65 -11.68 -8.86 -3.66
N ALA A 66 -11.35 -7.80 -4.40
CA ALA A 66 -11.96 -7.50 -5.69
C ALA A 66 -11.73 -8.63 -6.70
N GLY A 67 -10.50 -9.18 -6.76
CA GLY A 67 -10.16 -10.34 -7.57
C GLY A 67 -10.99 -11.56 -7.21
N ALA A 68 -11.05 -11.92 -5.93
CA ALA A 68 -11.85 -13.07 -5.47
C ALA A 68 -13.35 -12.92 -5.83
N VAL A 69 -13.92 -11.73 -5.63
CA VAL A 69 -15.33 -11.46 -5.99
C VAL A 69 -15.55 -11.57 -7.49
N VAL A 70 -14.70 -10.95 -8.31
CA VAL A 70 -14.85 -10.96 -9.77
C VAL A 70 -14.67 -12.36 -10.33
N GLN A 71 -13.69 -13.12 -9.85
CA GLN A 71 -13.49 -14.53 -10.22
C GLN A 71 -14.69 -15.40 -9.85
N ALA A 72 -15.26 -15.20 -8.65
CA ALA A 72 -16.43 -15.95 -8.18
C ALA A 72 -17.70 -15.66 -9.00
N VAL A 73 -17.99 -14.38 -9.25
CA VAL A 73 -19.17 -13.95 -10.02
C VAL A 73 -19.04 -14.37 -11.48
N SER A 74 -17.86 -14.19 -12.07
CA SER A 74 -17.61 -14.53 -13.48
C SER A 74 -17.45 -16.05 -13.69
N ARG A 75 -17.29 -16.82 -12.60
CA ARG A 75 -16.92 -18.24 -12.62
C ARG A 75 -15.71 -18.52 -13.53
N ASN A 76 -14.77 -17.59 -13.54
CA ASN A 76 -13.59 -17.64 -14.38
C ASN A 76 -12.35 -17.33 -13.51
N PRO A 77 -11.48 -18.32 -13.25
CA PRO A 77 -10.29 -18.12 -12.42
C PRO A 77 -9.25 -17.18 -13.05
N LEU A 78 -9.38 -16.86 -14.34
CA LEU A 78 -8.54 -15.89 -15.04
C LEU A 78 -9.13 -14.47 -15.03
N ALA A 79 -10.35 -14.28 -14.51
CA ALA A 79 -10.94 -12.95 -14.44
C ALA A 79 -10.22 -12.08 -13.42
N GLU A 80 -10.06 -10.80 -13.77
CA GLU A 80 -9.48 -9.78 -12.90
C GLU A 80 -10.39 -8.55 -12.85
N PRO A 81 -10.34 -7.74 -11.79
CA PRO A 81 -11.25 -6.59 -11.62
C PRO A 81 -11.10 -5.52 -12.71
N GLY A 82 -9.98 -5.48 -13.44
CA GLY A 82 -9.75 -4.54 -14.54
C GLY A 82 -10.74 -4.65 -15.70
N ILE A 83 -11.31 -5.84 -15.94
CA ILE A 83 -12.23 -6.11 -17.05
C ILE A 83 -13.54 -5.28 -16.93
N LEU A 84 -13.90 -4.86 -15.72
CA LEU A 84 -15.07 -4.01 -15.48
C LEU A 84 -14.86 -2.54 -15.89
N GLY A 85 -13.66 -2.15 -16.33
CA GLY A 85 -13.34 -0.79 -16.75
C GLY A 85 -13.07 0.19 -15.59
N VAL A 86 -12.98 -0.29 -14.35
CA VAL A 86 -12.73 0.54 -13.16
C VAL A 86 -11.36 1.22 -13.24
N VAL A 87 -10.33 0.52 -13.76
CA VAL A 87 -8.96 1.05 -13.87
C VAL A 87 -8.88 2.16 -14.92
N SER A 88 -9.48 1.95 -16.10
CA SER A 88 -9.52 2.97 -17.15
C SER A 88 -10.36 4.18 -16.73
N GLY A 89 -11.49 3.96 -16.07
CA GLY A 89 -12.31 5.03 -15.50
C GLY A 89 -11.57 5.87 -14.46
N ALA A 90 -10.85 5.22 -13.53
CA ALA A 90 -10.00 5.91 -12.56
C ALA A 90 -8.89 6.73 -13.25
N GLY A 91 -8.27 6.19 -14.30
CA GLY A 91 -7.27 6.90 -15.09
C GLY A 91 -7.81 8.15 -15.79
N VAL A 92 -8.97 8.04 -16.44
CA VAL A 92 -9.66 9.20 -17.06
C VAL A 92 -9.99 10.25 -16.00
N GLY A 93 -10.51 9.85 -14.84
CA GLY A 93 -10.80 10.77 -13.74
C GLY A 93 -9.54 11.49 -13.24
N ALA A 94 -8.46 10.75 -13.01
CA ALA A 94 -7.19 11.31 -12.55
C ALA A 94 -6.63 12.34 -13.55
N VAL A 95 -6.56 12.00 -14.85
CA VAL A 95 -6.07 12.91 -15.89
C VAL A 95 -6.99 14.13 -16.04
N THR A 96 -8.31 13.95 -15.93
CA THR A 96 -9.26 15.07 -16.00
C THR A 96 -9.04 16.05 -14.85
N VAL A 97 -8.86 15.55 -13.62
CA VAL A 97 -8.58 16.40 -12.46
C VAL A 97 -7.25 17.13 -12.64
N LEU A 98 -6.19 16.40 -13.04
CA LEU A 98 -4.86 17.00 -13.24
C LEU A 98 -4.84 18.07 -14.35
N THR A 99 -5.67 17.93 -15.38
CA THR A 99 -5.70 18.88 -16.51
C THR A 99 -6.65 20.06 -16.30
N VAL A 100 -7.79 19.84 -15.64
CA VAL A 100 -8.84 20.87 -15.50
C VAL A 100 -8.71 21.65 -14.20
N VAL A 101 -8.12 21.09 -13.14
CA VAL A 101 -7.97 21.75 -11.83
C VAL A 101 -6.55 22.32 -11.70
N PRO A 102 -6.34 23.65 -11.82
CA PRO A 102 -5.00 24.23 -11.85
C PRO A 102 -4.17 24.02 -10.59
N LEU A 103 -4.83 23.80 -9.45
CA LEU A 103 -4.17 23.52 -8.16
C LEU A 103 -3.76 22.05 -8.00
N ALA A 104 -4.21 21.17 -8.89
CA ALA A 104 -3.89 19.74 -8.84
C ALA A 104 -2.65 19.39 -9.68
N SER A 105 -2.35 20.17 -10.71
CA SER A 105 -1.07 20.14 -11.42
C SER A 105 -0.05 20.97 -10.63
N PHE A 106 0.91 20.30 -9.99
CA PHE A 106 2.05 20.95 -9.32
C PHE A 106 2.95 21.69 -10.31
#